data_AF-A0A9D6RAJ7-F1
#
_entry.id   AF-A0A9D6RAJ7-F1
#
_cell.length_a   1.000
_cell.length_b   1.000
_cell.length_c   1.000
_cell.angle_alpha   90.00
_cell.angle_beta   90.00
_cell.angle_gamma   90.00
#
_symmetry.space_group_name_H-M   'P 1'
#
loop_
_entity.id
_entity.type
_entity.pdbx_description
1 polymer ?
#
loop_
_entity_poly.entity_id
_entity_poly.type
_entity_poly.pdbx_seq_one_letter_code
_entity_poly.pdbx_strand_id
1 'polypeptide(L)' 'MKKLLYGMAILATLSAPACSQRTWYEGLKQSHRNECNKAPPSAREECLKAVDGDSYDEYARKRQEEMKK' A
#
# COMPACT_ATOMS: atom_id res chain seq x y z
N MET A 1 -16.78 -37.76 -0.93
CA MET A 1 -17.50 -36.47 -0.88
C MET A 1 -17.12 -35.60 0.32
N LYS A 2 -17.18 -36.10 1.57
CA LYS A 2 -16.73 -35.31 2.76
C LYS A 2 -15.29 -34.78 2.68
N LYS A 3 -14.34 -35.55 2.14
CA LYS A 3 -12.94 -35.11 1.95
C LYS A 3 -12.79 -33.96 0.94
N LEU A 4 -13.60 -33.97 -0.12
CA LEU A 4 -13.67 -32.90 -1.12
C LEU A 4 -14.31 -31.63 -0.55
N LEU A 5 -15.34 -31.78 0.29
CA LEU A 5 -15.96 -30.67 1.01
C LEU A 5 -15.00 -30.00 2.00
N TYR A 6 -14.19 -30.77 2.74
CA TYR A 6 -13.14 -30.23 3.61
C TYR A 6 -12.03 -29.52 2.83
N GLY A 7 -11.59 -30.08 1.70
CA GLY A 7 -10.58 -29.42 0.85
C GLY A 7 -11.06 -28.10 0.27
N MET A 8 -12.32 -28.03 -0.16
CA MET A 8 -12.92 -26.82 -0.73
C MET A 8 -13.17 -25.73 0.33
N ALA A 9 -13.49 -26.11 1.58
CA ALA A 9 -13.64 -25.18 2.69
C ALA A 9 -12.32 -24.52 3.11
N ILE A 10 -11.19 -25.23 3.00
CA ILE A 10 -9.84 -24.67 3.27
C ILE A 10 -9.41 -23.71 2.16
N LEU A 11 -9.76 -24.00 0.90
CA LEU A 11 -9.41 -23.13 -0.23
C LEU A 11 -10.18 -21.81 -0.21
N ALA A 12 -11.40 -21.80 0.34
CA ALA A 12 -12.26 -20.62 0.43
C ALA A 12 -11.80 -19.57 1.46
N THR A 13 -10.91 -19.92 2.40
CA THR A 13 -10.39 -18.94 3.39
C THR A 13 -9.19 -18.14 2.86
N LEU A 14 -8.57 -18.57 1.76
CA LEU A 14 -7.45 -17.88 1.09
C LEU A 14 -7.90 -16.74 0.17
N SER A 15 -9.19 -16.67 -0.18
CA SER A 15 -9.74 -15.64 -1.07
C SER A 15 -10.17 -14.36 -0.35
N ALA A 16 -9.78 -14.18 0.92
CA ALA A 16 -10.03 -12.92 1.62
C ALA A 16 -9.39 -11.77 0.81
N PRO A 17 -10.15 -10.70 0.49
CA PRO A 17 -9.63 -9.51 -0.22
C PRO A 17 -8.73 -8.70 0.73
N ALA A 18 -7.59 -9.27 1.11
CA ALA A 18 -6.80 -8.83 2.26
C ALA A 18 -5.76 -7.75 1.95
N CYS A 19 -5.87 -7.03 0.83
CA CYS A 19 -4.96 -5.95 0.52
C CYS A 19 -5.73 -4.78 -0.09
N SER A 20 -6.28 -3.92 0.77
CA SER A 20 -6.74 -2.61 0.30
C SER A 20 -5.55 -1.86 -0.28
N GLN A 21 -5.73 -1.26 -1.47
CA GLN A 21 -4.71 -0.42 -2.11
C GLN A 21 -4.27 0.72 -1.18
N ARG A 22 -5.19 1.19 -0.32
CA ARG A 22 -4.89 2.17 0.73
C ARG A 22 -3.90 1.66 1.76
N THR A 23 -4.10 0.45 2.27
CA THR A 23 -3.17 -0.16 3.25
C THR A 23 -1.77 -0.30 2.68
N TRP A 24 -1.66 -0.70 1.40
CA TRP A 24 -0.37 -0.73 0.70
C TRP A 24 0.26 0.64 0.56
N TYR A 25 -0.50 1.63 0.12
CA TYR A 25 -0.03 3.01 -0.01
C TYR A 25 0.49 3.56 1.32
N GLU A 26 -0.28 3.43 2.39
CA GLU A 26 0.12 3.94 3.71
C GLU A 26 1.36 3.20 4.24
N GLY A 27 1.47 1.89 4.01
CA GLY A 27 2.66 1.11 4.36
C GLY A 27 3.92 1.59 3.64
N LEU A 28 3.83 1.85 2.33
CA LEU A 28 4.93 2.41 1.54
C LEU A 28 5.29 3.82 2.00
N LYS A 29 4.29 4.69 2.21
CA LYS A 29 4.48 6.05 2.72
C LYS A 29 5.21 6.04 4.06
N GLN A 30 4.82 5.14 4.97
CA GLN A 30 5.50 4.97 6.26
C GLN A 30 6.95 4.49 6.10
N SER A 31 7.22 3.57 5.17
CA SER A 31 8.58 3.13 4.87
C SER A 31 9.47 4.28 4.40
N HIS A 32 8.98 5.11 3.48
CA HIS A 32 9.72 6.29 3.01
C HIS A 32 9.94 7.33 4.11
N ARG A 33 8.94 7.57 4.99
CA ARG A 33 9.14 8.42 6.18
C ARG A 33 10.29 7.89 7.05
N ASN A 34 10.36 6.57 7.25
CA ASN A 34 11.44 5.94 8.02
C ASN A 34 12.81 6.14 7.35
N GLU A 35 12.88 6.13 6.02
CA GLU A 35 14.10 6.45 5.28
C GLU A 35 14.49 7.92 5.43
N CYS A 36 13.54 8.85 5.32
CA CYS A 36 13.80 10.28 5.56
C CYS A 36 14.39 10.53 6.96
N ASN A 37 13.94 9.78 7.97
CA ASN A 37 14.45 9.90 9.33
C ASN A 37 15.90 9.41 9.49
N LYS A 38 16.46 8.68 8.52
CA LYS A 38 17.87 8.29 8.50
C LYS A 38 18.78 9.35 7.85
N ALA A 39 18.19 10.32 7.15
CA ALA A 39 18.94 11.37 6.47
C ALA A 39 19.42 12.47 7.46
N PRO A 40 20.48 13.22 7.11
CA PRO A 40 20.90 14.39 7.89
C PRO A 40 19.76 15.42 8.05
N PRO A 41 19.76 16.25 9.11
CA PRO A 41 18.67 17.19 9.40
C PRO A 41 18.28 18.09 8.23
N SER A 42 19.26 18.57 7.45
CA SER A 42 19.03 19.42 6.27
C SER A 42 18.25 18.73 5.15
N ALA A 43 18.51 17.45 4.91
CA ALA A 43 17.84 16.67 3.85
C ALA A 43 16.54 16.00 4.35
N ARG A 44 16.42 15.79 5.67
CA ARG A 44 15.27 15.13 6.28
C ARG A 44 13.97 15.92 6.06
N GLU A 45 14.01 17.23 6.26
CA GLU A 45 12.80 18.06 6.20
C GLU A 45 12.23 18.14 4.77
N GLU A 46 13.10 18.31 3.78
CA GLU A 46 12.73 18.26 2.36
C GLU A 46 12.18 16.88 1.97
N CYS A 47 12.82 15.80 2.43
CA CYS A 47 12.36 14.43 2.18
C CYS A 47 10.96 14.19 2.76
N LEU A 48 10.72 14.57 4.02
CA LEU A 48 9.41 14.41 4.65
C LEU A 48 8.32 15.21 3.94
N LYS A 49 8.63 16.44 3.50
CA LYS A 49 7.69 17.26 2.74
C LYS A 49 7.26 16.59 1.43
N ALA A 50 8.20 15.94 0.73
CA ALA A 50 7.91 15.21 -0.49
C ALA A 50 7.04 13.96 -0.23
N VAL A 51 7.35 13.19 0.81
CA VAL A 51 6.59 11.98 1.18
C VAL A 51 5.17 12.33 1.63
N ASP A 52 5.01 13.45 2.34
CA ASP A 52 3.75 13.84 2.96
C ASP A 52 2.83 14.64 2.05
N GLY A 53 3.38 15.22 0.99
CA GLY A 53 2.67 16.11 0.06
C GLY A 53 1.53 15.43 -0.70
N ASP A 54 1.66 14.13 -1.01
CA ASP A 54 0.62 13.40 -1.74
C ASP A 54 -0.36 12.73 -0.76
N SER A 55 -1.66 12.84 -1.05
CA SER A 55 -2.71 12.08 -0.37
C SER A 55 -3.00 10.75 -1.08
N TYR A 56 -3.60 9.79 -0.38
CA TYR A 56 -4.02 8.53 -0.99
C TYR A 56 -4.97 8.74 -2.18
N ASP A 57 -5.90 9.69 -2.08
CA ASP A 57 -6.90 9.93 -3.12
C ASP A 57 -6.26 10.50 -4.39
N GLU A 58 -5.27 11.39 -4.23
CA GLU A 58 -4.49 11.91 -5.35
C GLU A 58 -3.65 10.81 -6.01
N TYR A 59 -2.98 9.98 -5.20
CA TYR A 59 -2.26 8.80 -5.68
C TYR A 59 -3.19 7.87 -6.47
N ALA A 60 -4.37 7.53 -5.93
CA ALA A 60 -5.33 6.65 -6.57
C ALA A 60 -5.85 7.23 -7.90
N ARG A 61 -6.13 8.54 -7.95
CA ARG A 61 -6.52 9.25 -9.17
C ARG A 61 -5.42 9.16 -10.23
N LYS A 62 -4.17 9.52 -9.89
CA LYS A 62 -3.02 9.46 -10.81
C LYS A 62 -2.85 8.05 -11.39
N ARG A 63 -2.94 7.02 -10.53
CA ARG A 63 -2.84 5.61 -10.96
C ARG A 63 -3.95 5.20 -11.92
N GLN A 64 -5.18 5.63 -11.67
CA GLN A 64 -6.30 5.35 -12.59
C GLN A 64 -6.15 6.07 -13.93
N GLU A 65 -5.61 7.29 -13.94
CA GLU A 65 -5.34 8.04 -15.17
C GLU A 65 -4.25 7.37 -16.02
N GLU A 66 -3.19 6.86 -15.38
CA GLU A 66 -2.14 6.08 -16.05
C GLU A 66 -2.68 4.78 -16.67
N MET A 67 -3.61 4.10 -16.00
CA MET A 67 -4.20 2.83 -16.48
C MET A 67 -5.17 3.02 -17.66
N LYS A 68 -5.66 4.24 -17.90
CA LYS A 68 -6.61 4.56 -18.98
C LYS A 68 -5.92 5.02 -20.26
N LYS A 69 -4.60 5.14 -20.25
CA LYS A 69 -3.77 5.59 -21.36
C LYS A 69 -3.33 4.43 -22.23
#